data_AF-A0A919UT84-F1
#
_entry.id   AF-A0A919UT84-F1
#
_cell.length_a   1.000
_cell.length_b   1.000
_cell.length_c   1.000
_cell.angle_alpha   90.00
_cell.angle_beta   90.00
_cell.angle_gamma   90.00
#
_symmetry.space_group_name_H-M   'P 1'
#
loop_
_entity.id
_entity.type
_entity.pdbx_description
1 polymer ?
#
loop_
_entity_poly.entity_id
_entity_poly.type
_entity_poly.pdbx_seq_one_letter_code
_entity_poly.pdbx_strand_id
1 'polypeptide(L)'
;MPTVSKNAARVASWLGLIGQLCTLPFYSASGLLAPAWAIAVLLLVWLALLATAVWAVRANSAWGLLVPFVSVGLWFALISAGEAFLHWKG
;
A
#
# COMPACT_ATOMS: atom_id res chain seq x y z
N MET A 1 -25.18 6.08 13.46
CA MET A 1 -24.05 5.51 12.68
C MET A 1 -24.11 4.00 12.83
N PRO A 2 -24.16 3.21 11.74
CA PRO A 2 -24.12 1.76 11.85
C PRO A 2 -22.77 1.33 12.45
N THR A 3 -22.80 0.73 13.62
CA THR A 3 -21.61 0.20 14.29
C THR A 3 -21.21 -1.09 13.58
N VAL A 4 -20.09 -1.07 12.85
CA VAL A 4 -19.51 -2.26 12.24
C VAL A 4 -19.30 -3.32 13.32
N SER A 5 -19.78 -4.54 13.10
CA SER A 5 -19.60 -5.62 14.09
C SER A 5 -18.11 -5.89 14.31
N LYS A 6 -17.71 -6.25 15.53
CA LYS A 6 -16.30 -6.60 15.85
C LYS A 6 -15.74 -7.67 14.90
N ASN A 7 -16.58 -8.64 14.52
CA ASN A 7 -16.21 -9.69 13.57
C ASN A 7 -15.98 -9.13 12.16
N ALA A 8 -16.86 -8.26 11.67
CA ALA A 8 -16.70 -7.61 10.38
C ALA A 8 -15.45 -6.72 10.34
N ALA A 9 -15.15 -5.98 11.40
CA ALA A 9 -13.95 -5.15 11.49
C ALA A 9 -12.66 -5.98 11.48
N ARG A 10 -12.67 -7.14 12.14
CA ARG A 10 -11.57 -8.10 12.10
C ARG A 10 -11.36 -8.65 10.69
N VAL A 11 -12.42 -9.13 10.03
CA VAL A 11 -12.34 -9.65 8.66
C VAL A 11 -11.83 -8.58 7.70
N ALA A 12 -12.37 -7.36 7.77
CA ALA A 12 -11.94 -6.23 6.95
C ALA A 12 -10.44 -5.90 7.14
N SER A 13 -9.94 -5.94 8.38
CA SER A 13 -8.52 -5.70 8.66
C SER A 13 -7.62 -6.77 8.04
N TRP A 14 -8.01 -8.05 8.14
CA TRP A 14 -7.26 -9.16 7.55
C TRP A 14 -7.26 -9.10 6.03
N LEU A 15 -8.40 -8.78 5.42
CA LEU A 15 -8.49 -8.54 3.98
C LEU A 15 -7.60 -7.39 3.55
N GLY A 16 -7.55 -6.30 4.33
CA GLY A 16 -6.63 -5.19 4.12
C GLY A 16 -5.15 -5.61 4.14
N LEU A 17 -4.76 -6.44 5.12
CA LEU A 17 -3.39 -6.96 5.22
C LEU A 17 -3.03 -7.89 4.04
N ILE A 18 -3.90 -8.83 3.70
CA ILE A 18 -3.70 -9.74 2.56
C ILE A 18 -3.61 -8.92 1.26
N GLY A 19 -4.54 -7.98 1.06
CA GLY A 19 -4.52 -7.06 -0.07
C GLY A 19 -3.21 -6.28 -0.15
N GLN A 20 -2.71 -5.77 0.99
CA GLN A 20 -1.43 -5.05 1.03
C GLN A 20 -0.25 -5.95 0.62
N LEU A 21 -0.23 -7.21 1.05
CA LEU A 21 0.79 -8.17 0.63
C LEU A 21 0.74 -8.43 -0.88
N CYS A 22 -0.46 -8.52 -1.46
CA CYS A 22 -0.65 -8.64 -2.90
C CYS A 22 -0.15 -7.42 -3.71
N THR A 23 0.09 -6.26 -3.07
CA THR A 23 0.67 -5.09 -3.75
C THR A 23 2.18 -5.15 -3.93
N LEU A 24 2.89 -6.02 -3.20
CA LEU A 24 4.36 -6.12 -3.23
C LEU A 24 4.94 -6.34 -4.65
N PRO A 25 4.37 -7.22 -5.50
CA PRO A 25 4.88 -7.43 -6.86
C PRO A 25 4.96 -6.14 -7.69
N PHE A 26 4.01 -5.22 -7.54
CA PHE A 26 4.01 -3.93 -8.26
C PHE A 26 5.19 -3.06 -7.82
N TYR A 27 5.47 -3.00 -6.53
CA TYR A 27 6.60 -2.26 -5.97
C TYR A 27 7.94 -2.87 -6.38
N SER A 28 8.05 -4.19 -6.43
CA SER A 28 9.28 -4.86 -6.91
C SER A 28 9.50 -4.71 -8.42
N ALA A 29 8.44 -4.76 -9.23
CA ALA A 29 8.52 -4.60 -10.68
C ALA A 29 8.84 -3.15 -11.10
N SER A 30 8.67 -2.19 -10.19
CA SER A 30 8.95 -0.76 -10.44
C SER A 30 10.41 -0.48 -10.80
N GLY A 31 11.33 -1.40 -10.49
CA GLY A 31 12.72 -1.27 -10.91
C GLY A 31 12.95 -1.34 -12.41
N LEU A 32 11.94 -1.77 -13.17
CA LEU A 32 11.96 -1.69 -14.63
C LEU A 32 11.70 -0.25 -15.14
N LEU A 33 11.01 0.56 -14.34
CA LEU A 33 10.53 1.91 -14.71
C LEU A 33 11.31 3.02 -14.02
N ALA A 34 11.94 2.74 -12.86
CA ALA A 34 12.49 3.75 -11.97
C ALA A 34 13.93 3.43 -11.51
N PRO A 35 14.75 4.46 -11.19
CA PRO A 35 16.11 4.27 -10.68
C PRO A 35 16.14 3.59 -9.29
N ALA A 36 17.25 2.93 -8.96
CA ALA A 36 17.36 2.09 -7.75
C ALA A 36 17.02 2.81 -6.42
N TRP A 37 17.36 4.09 -6.29
CA TRP A 37 17.02 4.86 -5.10
C TRP A 37 15.51 5.09 -4.96
N ALA A 38 14.79 5.24 -6.08
CA ALA A 38 13.34 5.43 -6.08
C ALA A 38 12.62 4.13 -5.66
N ILE A 39 13.13 2.98 -6.09
CA ILE A 39 12.67 1.66 -5.62
C ILE A 39 12.85 1.56 -4.10
N ALA A 40 14.00 1.98 -3.56
CA ALA A 40 14.23 1.95 -2.12
C ALA A 40 13.21 2.82 -1.36
N VAL A 41 12.93 4.04 -1.85
CA VAL A 41 11.90 4.91 -1.26
C VAL A 41 10.50 4.28 -1.36
N LEU A 42 10.14 3.72 -2.51
CA LEU A 42 8.87 3.01 -2.73
C LEU A 42 8.72 1.83 -1.76
N LEU A 43 9.76 1.01 -1.58
CA LEU A 43 9.74 -0.11 -0.64
C LEU A 43 9.63 0.37 0.81
N LEU A 44 10.27 1.48 1.19
CA LEU A 44 10.10 2.07 2.52
C LEU A 44 8.65 2.55 2.75
N VAL A 45 8.03 3.18 1.76
CA VAL A 45 6.61 3.56 1.81
C VAL A 45 5.73 2.32 1.95
N TRP A 46 6.01 1.27 1.18
CA TRP A 46 5.27 0.01 1.27
C TRP A 46 5.40 -0.64 2.66
N LEU A 47 6.60 -0.65 3.26
CA LEU A 47 6.84 -1.17 4.60
C LEU A 47 6.08 -0.36 5.66
N ALA A 48 6.03 0.96 5.54
CA ALA A 48 5.24 1.81 6.43
C ALA A 48 3.74 1.48 6.32
N LEU A 49 3.23 1.28 5.11
CA LEU A 49 1.83 0.88 4.89
C LEU A 49 1.55 -0.55 5.39
N LEU A 50 2.49 -1.48 5.23
CA LEU A 50 2.38 -2.82 5.80
C LEU A 50 2.28 -2.76 7.33
N ALA A 51 3.16 -2.01 7.98
CA ALA A 51 3.12 -1.81 9.43
C ALA A 51 1.77 -1.21 9.87
N THR A 52 1.23 -0.29 9.06
CA THR A 52 -0.07 0.36 9.26
C THR A 52 -1.22 -0.66 9.13
N ALA A 53 -1.19 -1.57 8.12
CA ALA A 53 -2.16 -2.68 8.01
C ALA A 53 -2.07 -3.68 9.18
N VAL A 54 -0.85 -4.04 9.61
CA VAL A 54 -0.64 -4.92 10.77
C VAL A 54 -1.19 -4.26 12.05
N TRP A 55 -0.98 -2.95 12.21
CA TRP A 55 -1.55 -2.19 13.32
C TRP A 55 -3.09 -2.17 13.27
N ALA A 56 -3.69 -2.03 12.08
CA ALA A 56 -5.14 -2.10 11.91
C ALA A 56 -5.71 -3.46 12.35
N VAL A 57 -5.04 -4.56 11.99
CA VAL A 57 -5.41 -5.92 12.43
C VAL A 57 -5.33 -6.03 13.95
N ARG A 58 -4.25 -5.53 14.57
CA ARG A 58 -4.10 -5.52 16.05
C ARG A 58 -5.19 -4.70 16.74
N ALA A 59 -5.56 -3.56 16.15
CA ALA A 59 -6.63 -2.70 16.65
C ALA A 59 -8.05 -3.23 16.34
N ASN A 60 -8.19 -4.34 15.59
CA ASN A 60 -9.46 -4.85 15.05
C ASN A 60 -10.28 -3.75 14.35
N SER A 61 -9.61 -2.94 13.51
CA SER A 61 -10.22 -1.74 12.94
C SER A 61 -10.46 -1.85 11.44
N ALA A 62 -11.71 -1.64 11.03
CA ALA A 62 -12.14 -1.81 9.64
C ALA A 62 -11.41 -0.91 8.63
N TRP A 63 -10.80 0.20 9.08
CA TRP A 63 -10.06 1.10 8.19
C TRP A 63 -8.85 0.41 7.54
N GLY A 64 -8.33 -0.68 8.11
CA GLY A 64 -7.23 -1.46 7.53
C GLY A 64 -7.50 -1.93 6.09
N LEU A 65 -8.79 -2.08 5.73
CA LEU A 65 -9.22 -2.41 4.37
C LEU A 65 -8.84 -1.33 3.34
N LEU A 66 -8.67 -0.07 3.76
CA LEU A 66 -8.31 1.04 2.88
C LEU A 66 -6.81 1.08 2.55
N VAL A 67 -5.96 0.45 3.37
CA VAL A 67 -4.50 0.45 3.19
C VAL A 67 -4.06 0.00 1.79
N PRO A 68 -4.53 -1.13 1.23
CA PRO A 68 -4.12 -1.54 -0.11
C PRO A 68 -4.52 -0.52 -1.20
N PHE A 69 -5.67 0.15 -1.06
CA PHE A 69 -6.10 1.17 -2.03
C PHE A 69 -5.20 2.40 -1.97
N VAL A 70 -4.83 2.84 -0.76
CA VAL A 70 -3.87 3.92 -0.56
C VAL A 70 -2.49 3.53 -1.11
N SER A 71 -2.07 2.29 -0.91
CA SER A 71 -0.81 1.75 -1.43
C SER A 71 -0.74 1.80 -2.96
N VAL A 72 -1.80 1.35 -3.64
CA VAL A 72 -1.89 1.39 -5.10
C VAL A 72 -1.97 2.84 -5.62
N GLY A 73 -2.76 3.69 -4.96
CA GLY A 73 -2.89 5.10 -5.34
C GLY A 73 -1.59 5.88 -5.19
N LEU A 74 -0.86 5.69 -4.08
CA LEU A 74 0.46 6.28 -3.86
C LEU A 74 1.47 5.78 -4.88
N TRP A 75 1.50 4.48 -5.13
CA TRP A 75 2.38 3.88 -6.14
C TRP A 75 2.17 4.53 -7.50
N PHE A 76 0.92 4.59 -7.96
CA PHE A 76 0.57 5.18 -9.25
C PHE A 76 0.98 6.66 -9.32
N ALA A 77 0.65 7.44 -8.28
CA ALA A 77 1.00 8.86 -8.23
C ALA A 77 2.53 9.08 -8.26
N LEU A 78 3.32 8.27 -7.56
CA LEU A 78 4.78 8.36 -7.54
C LEU A 78 5.40 8.00 -8.89
N ILE A 79 4.92 6.95 -9.55
CA ILE A 79 5.40 6.57 -10.88
C ILE A 79 5.06 7.67 -11.89
N SER A 80 3.80 8.12 -11.94
CA SER A 80 3.40 9.21 -12.84
C SER A 80 4.14 10.52 -12.58
N ALA A 81 4.41 10.86 -11.31
CA ALA A 81 5.22 12.01 -10.97
C ALA A 81 6.69 11.83 -11.40
N GLY A 82 7.25 10.63 -11.26
CA GLY A 82 8.59 10.32 -11.73
C GLY A 82 8.73 10.42 -13.25
N GLU A 83 7.76 9.93 -14.00
CA GLU A 83 7.68 10.10 -15.46
C GLU A 83 7.58 11.58 -15.83
N ALA A 84 6.69 12.34 -15.19
CA ALA A 84 6.41 13.75 -15.53
C ALA A 84 7.50 14.74 -15.11
N PHE A 85 8.10 14.57 -13.93
CA PHE A 85 9.05 15.55 -13.36
C PHE A 85 10.50 15.10 -13.44
N LEU A 86 10.75 13.79 -13.37
CA LEU A 86 12.10 13.22 -13.28
C LEU A 86 12.51 12.48 -14.56
N HIS A 87 11.67 12.52 -15.60
CA HIS A 87 11.89 11.88 -16.91
C HIS A 87 12.26 10.39 -16.79
N TRP A 88 11.68 9.69 -15.81
CA TRP A 88 11.81 8.24 -15.71
C TRP A 88 11.24 7.59 -16.97
N LYS A 89 11.90 6.55 -17.49
CA LYS A 89 11.46 5.86 -18.70
C LYS A 89 10.59 4.67 -18.30
N GLY A 90 9.30 4.81 -18.53
CA GLY A 90 8.38 3.66 -18.63
C GLY A 90 8.56 2.89 -19.92
#